data_AF-A0A3C1CGL7-F1
#
_entry.id   AF-A0A3C1CGL7-F1
#
_cell.length_a   1.000
_cell.length_b   1.000
_cell.length_c   1.000
_cell.angle_alpha   90.00
_cell.angle_beta   90.00
_cell.angle_gamma   90.00
#
_symmetry.space_group_name_H-M   'P 1'
#
loop_
_entity.id
_entity.type
_entity.pdbx_description
1 polymer ?
#
loop_
_entity_poly.entity_id
_entity_poly.type
_entity_poly.pdbx_seq_one_letter_code
_entity_poly.pdbx_strand_id
1 'polypeptide(L)'
;MPGIYIFENGISFSGNGAVTGNGVMFFIGIPNQYIQPSDAFFNNSGNGNINLTAPTSGLYTGLVIFQSRYDSDVLQIVGNGMSTTYNGVIYAPDAQVNTTGGGTNSTGGIISQSLACGGNGAVTIGSQVATTMTLTSSNSSPTSDQSLTFTAAVSATDGLIPAGSVTFSETPNGSATAVVLCSNKALAANGKATCTTSIMTESGSPYTVTAAYGGNTTFKPQTATLNQYVYTATTTTATALPSSPTTGQQVVFTAAVVPAPDSGTMAWTITYGSSGGSSGSLSCNSTTALSAGSATCTVNAGILQAANSPYTVTAVYSGDTFYATSTGTLNLVVGQSTSSTAAAATPTNNAATDTATVTGNGNGIGPTGSVTFYVCANTTTGCTSTTAGATQVGSATSLSAGQATSGSYPVTSGTSYCFAAYYSGDMNYANSSDTTADQCFTAS
;
A
#
# COMPACT_ATOMS: atom_id res chain seq x y z
N MET A 1 -17.67 -53.51 -13.04
CA MET A 1 -17.62 -54.00 -11.64
C MET A 1 -16.17 -54.33 -11.32
N PRO A 2 -15.68 -54.11 -10.09
CA PRO A 2 -14.37 -54.62 -9.70
C PRO A 2 -14.35 -56.14 -9.80
N GLY A 3 -13.21 -56.72 -10.17
CA GLY A 3 -13.10 -58.16 -10.30
C GLY A 3 -12.03 -58.63 -11.27
N ILE A 4 -11.92 -59.95 -11.34
CA ILE A 4 -11.00 -60.65 -12.23
C ILE A 4 -11.80 -61.12 -13.44
N TYR A 5 -11.35 -60.74 -14.63
CA TYR A 5 -11.94 -61.13 -15.90
C TYR A 5 -10.96 -62.06 -16.61
N ILE A 6 -11.38 -63.30 -16.88
CA ILE A 6 -10.53 -64.34 -17.48
C ILE A 6 -10.87 -64.45 -18.96
N PHE A 7 -9.84 -64.34 -19.80
CA PHE A 7 -9.92 -64.43 -21.26
C PHE A 7 -9.04 -65.57 -21.75
N GLU A 8 -9.60 -66.78 -21.79
CA GLU A 8 -8.85 -68.02 -22.11
C GLU A 8 -8.23 -68.01 -23.51
N ASN A 9 -8.92 -67.40 -24.49
CA ASN A 9 -8.45 -67.27 -25.88
C ASN A 9 -7.92 -65.86 -26.21
N GLY A 10 -7.65 -65.05 -25.18
CA GLY A 10 -7.22 -63.68 -25.38
C GLY A 10 -8.35 -62.66 -25.60
N ILE A 11 -7.95 -61.41 -25.84
CA ILE A 11 -8.84 -60.26 -26.06
C ILE A 11 -8.20 -59.28 -27.06
N SER A 12 -9.02 -58.75 -27.96
CA SER A 12 -8.62 -57.72 -28.91
C SER A 12 -9.51 -56.49 -28.82
N PHE A 13 -8.89 -55.32 -28.79
CA PHE A 13 -9.55 -54.02 -28.91
C PHE A 13 -9.21 -53.42 -30.28
N SER A 14 -10.20 -53.42 -31.18
CA SER A 14 -10.09 -52.85 -32.52
C SER A 14 -11.15 -51.77 -32.73
N GLY A 15 -10.77 -50.63 -33.31
CA GLY A 15 -11.67 -49.49 -33.56
C GLY A 15 -11.47 -48.33 -32.58
N ASN A 16 -12.44 -47.41 -32.51
CA ASN A 16 -12.33 -46.15 -31.77
C ASN A 16 -13.02 -46.17 -30.39
N GLY A 17 -13.63 -47.30 -30.02
CA GLY A 17 -14.36 -47.43 -28.75
C GLY A 17 -13.41 -47.42 -27.55
N ALA A 18 -13.80 -46.73 -26.48
CA ALA A 18 -13.03 -46.68 -25.24
C ALA A 18 -13.44 -47.79 -24.28
N VAL A 19 -12.47 -48.30 -23.53
CA VAL A 19 -12.69 -49.29 -22.47
C VAL A 19 -12.24 -48.70 -21.14
N THR A 20 -13.14 -48.64 -20.17
CA THR A 20 -12.84 -48.10 -18.85
C THR A 20 -13.18 -49.13 -17.77
N GLY A 21 -12.33 -49.22 -16.74
CA GLY A 21 -12.49 -50.20 -15.67
C GLY A 21 -11.90 -49.72 -14.35
N ASN A 22 -12.66 -49.85 -13.26
CA ASN A 22 -12.20 -49.52 -11.92
C ASN A 22 -12.05 -50.78 -11.05
N GLY A 23 -10.85 -51.01 -10.51
CA GLY A 23 -10.57 -52.17 -9.66
C GLY A 23 -10.61 -53.51 -10.41
N VAL A 24 -10.14 -53.55 -11.66
CA VAL A 24 -10.23 -54.73 -12.54
C VAL A 24 -8.85 -55.32 -12.83
N MET A 25 -8.78 -56.66 -12.89
CA MET A 25 -7.63 -57.39 -13.44
C MET A 25 -8.09 -58.22 -14.63
N PHE A 26 -7.38 -58.11 -15.75
CA PHE A 26 -7.57 -59.01 -16.89
C PHE A 26 -6.57 -60.15 -16.81
N PHE A 27 -7.07 -61.39 -16.76
CA PHE A 27 -6.27 -62.60 -16.86
C PHE A 27 -6.31 -63.10 -18.30
N ILE A 28 -5.15 -63.26 -18.94
CA ILE A 28 -5.00 -63.67 -20.33
C ILE A 28 -4.41 -65.08 -20.37
N GLY A 29 -5.08 -65.98 -21.10
CA GLY A 29 -4.72 -67.39 -21.22
C GLY A 29 -5.39 -68.28 -20.18
N ILE A 30 -4.92 -69.52 -20.09
CA ILE A 30 -5.52 -70.55 -19.23
C ILE A 30 -4.77 -70.64 -17.89
N PRO A 31 -5.46 -70.57 -16.74
CA PRO A 31 -4.84 -70.76 -15.44
C PRO A 31 -4.27 -72.17 -15.24
N ASN A 32 -3.04 -72.27 -14.70
CA ASN A 32 -2.45 -73.50 -14.15
C ASN A 32 -2.26 -74.70 -15.11
N GLN A 33 -2.08 -74.48 -16.42
CA GLN A 33 -1.76 -75.56 -17.37
C GLN A 33 -0.39 -75.39 -18.03
N TYR A 34 0.40 -76.48 -18.06
CA TYR A 34 1.80 -76.53 -18.54
C TYR A 34 1.94 -77.03 -20.00
N ILE A 35 0.91 -77.66 -20.59
CA ILE A 35 1.08 -78.59 -21.73
C ILE A 35 0.61 -78.02 -23.09
N GLN A 36 0.18 -76.77 -23.16
CA GLN A 36 0.00 -76.07 -24.44
C GLN A 36 0.39 -74.60 -24.21
N PRO A 37 1.26 -73.99 -25.03
CA PRO A 37 1.24 -72.54 -25.14
C PRO A 37 -0.19 -72.18 -25.55
N SER A 38 -0.92 -71.51 -24.67
CA SER A 38 -2.20 -70.93 -25.08
C SER A 38 -1.85 -69.79 -26.00
N ASP A 39 -2.25 -69.85 -27.27
CA ASP A 39 -2.07 -68.75 -28.26
C ASP A 39 -2.98 -67.54 -27.91
N ALA A 40 -3.04 -67.17 -26.63
CA ALA A 40 -3.96 -66.20 -26.07
C ALA A 40 -3.36 -64.81 -26.20
N PHE A 41 -3.82 -64.07 -27.19
CA PHE A 41 -3.30 -62.73 -27.44
C PHE A 41 -3.99 -61.69 -26.54
N PHE A 42 -3.22 -60.69 -26.09
CA PHE A 42 -3.77 -59.39 -25.73
C PHE A 42 -3.37 -58.42 -26.81
N ASN A 43 -4.34 -57.87 -27.53
CA ASN A 43 -4.07 -56.94 -28.63
C ASN A 43 -4.91 -55.67 -28.50
N ASN A 44 -4.28 -54.51 -28.66
CA ASN A 44 -4.95 -53.22 -28.60
C ASN A 44 -4.79 -52.41 -29.89
N SER A 45 -4.96 -52.97 -31.09
CA SER A 45 -4.68 -52.22 -32.34
C SER A 45 -5.65 -51.06 -32.68
N GLY A 46 -6.58 -50.69 -31.80
CA GLY A 46 -7.56 -49.61 -32.01
C GLY A 46 -7.02 -48.19 -31.76
N ASN A 47 -7.84 -47.17 -32.07
CA ASN A 47 -7.58 -45.77 -31.74
C ASN A 47 -8.31 -45.32 -30.46
N GLY A 48 -9.13 -46.19 -29.86
CA GLY A 48 -9.79 -45.92 -28.59
C GLY A 48 -8.82 -45.95 -27.40
N ASN A 49 -9.18 -45.26 -26.32
CA ASN A 49 -8.39 -45.28 -25.08
C ASN A 49 -8.80 -46.48 -24.20
N ILE A 50 -7.81 -47.17 -23.63
CA ILE A 50 -8.04 -48.16 -22.57
C ILE A 50 -7.61 -47.56 -21.24
N ASN A 51 -8.54 -47.33 -20.32
CA ASN A 51 -8.28 -46.71 -19.02
C ASN A 51 -8.76 -47.61 -17.88
N LEU A 52 -7.86 -48.44 -17.38
CA LEU A 52 -8.10 -49.43 -16.34
C LEU A 52 -7.37 -49.04 -15.05
N THR A 53 -7.92 -49.40 -13.91
CA THR A 53 -7.23 -49.34 -12.60
C THR A 53 -7.27 -50.72 -11.96
N ALA A 54 -6.15 -51.16 -11.40
CA ALA A 54 -6.02 -52.45 -10.75
C ALA A 54 -6.87 -52.55 -9.47
N PRO A 55 -7.21 -53.77 -9.01
CA PRO A 55 -7.82 -53.98 -7.70
C PRO A 55 -6.94 -53.38 -6.59
N THR A 56 -7.59 -52.76 -5.59
CA THR A 56 -6.91 -52.16 -4.43
C THR A 56 -6.81 -53.09 -3.22
N SER A 57 -7.34 -54.32 -3.33
CA SER A 57 -7.30 -55.37 -2.31
C SER A 57 -7.36 -56.78 -2.91
N GLY A 58 -7.00 -57.80 -2.14
CA GLY A 58 -6.98 -59.21 -2.56
C GLY A 58 -5.63 -59.73 -3.09
N LEU A 59 -5.57 -61.00 -3.48
CA LEU A 59 -4.32 -61.68 -3.90
C LEU A 59 -3.63 -61.02 -5.11
N TYR A 60 -4.41 -60.39 -5.99
CA TYR A 60 -3.93 -59.71 -7.19
C TYR A 60 -3.96 -58.18 -7.06
N THR A 61 -3.89 -57.66 -5.84
CA THR A 61 -3.83 -56.21 -5.59
C THR A 61 -2.73 -55.58 -6.43
N GLY A 62 -3.06 -54.49 -7.11
CA GLY A 62 -2.12 -53.74 -7.93
C GLY A 62 -1.81 -54.35 -9.29
N LEU A 63 -2.29 -55.55 -9.65
CA LEU A 63 -2.16 -56.11 -11.00
C LEU A 63 -3.36 -55.71 -11.87
N VAL A 64 -3.08 -55.15 -13.05
CA VAL A 64 -4.13 -54.73 -14.01
C VAL A 64 -4.24 -55.69 -15.19
N ILE A 65 -3.12 -56.30 -15.61
CA ILE A 65 -3.07 -57.36 -16.61
C ILE A 65 -2.18 -58.49 -16.07
N PHE A 66 -2.65 -59.72 -16.17
CA PHE A 66 -1.94 -60.93 -15.84
C PHE A 66 -2.02 -61.89 -17.04
N GLN A 67 -0.92 -62.08 -17.76
CA GLN A 67 -0.79 -63.15 -18.74
C GLN A 67 -0.28 -64.41 -18.04
N SER A 68 -0.81 -65.56 -18.46
CA SER A 68 -0.39 -66.86 -17.93
C SER A 68 1.13 -67.00 -17.99
N ARG A 69 1.71 -67.66 -16.98
CA ARG A 69 3.17 -67.80 -16.84
C ARG A 69 3.80 -68.75 -17.86
N TYR A 70 2.97 -69.49 -18.57
CA TYR A 70 3.37 -70.46 -19.59
C TYR A 70 3.04 -69.98 -21.00
N ASP A 71 2.51 -68.75 -21.10
CA ASP A 71 2.18 -68.12 -22.36
C ASP A 71 3.33 -67.19 -22.74
N SER A 72 3.97 -67.52 -23.86
CA SER A 72 5.10 -66.79 -24.43
C SER A 72 4.69 -65.83 -25.54
N ASP A 73 3.40 -65.79 -25.90
CA ASP A 73 2.92 -64.93 -26.98
C ASP A 73 3.04 -63.46 -26.57
N VAL A 74 3.38 -62.64 -27.56
CA VAL A 74 3.68 -61.24 -27.34
C VAL A 74 2.44 -60.49 -26.83
N LEU A 75 2.53 -59.90 -25.64
CA LEU A 75 1.49 -59.06 -25.08
C LEU A 75 1.55 -57.67 -25.74
N GLN A 76 0.64 -57.39 -26.66
CA GLN A 76 0.59 -56.13 -27.41
C GLN A 76 -0.25 -55.11 -26.65
N ILE A 77 0.41 -54.28 -25.84
CA ILE A 77 -0.27 -53.28 -24.99
C ILE A 77 -0.49 -51.94 -25.69
N VAL A 78 -0.57 -51.92 -27.03
CA VAL A 78 -0.63 -50.68 -27.80
C VAL A 78 -1.80 -50.56 -28.73
N GLY A 79 -2.45 -49.41 -28.61
CA GLY A 79 -3.27 -48.77 -29.63
C GLY A 79 -2.82 -47.34 -29.94
N ASN A 80 -3.44 -46.74 -30.94
CA ASN A 80 -3.19 -45.35 -31.36
C ASN A 80 -4.03 -44.34 -30.55
N GLY A 81 -4.62 -44.78 -29.42
CA GLY A 81 -5.33 -43.90 -28.50
C GLY A 81 -4.40 -42.83 -27.91
N MET A 82 -4.92 -41.62 -27.76
CA MET A 82 -4.13 -40.47 -27.32
C MET A 82 -3.71 -40.58 -25.84
N SER A 83 -4.44 -41.32 -25.00
CA SER A 83 -4.16 -41.45 -23.57
C SER A 83 -4.73 -42.76 -23.00
N THR A 84 -3.96 -43.85 -23.15
CA THR A 84 -4.27 -45.17 -22.59
C THR A 84 -3.55 -45.34 -21.25
N THR A 85 -4.28 -45.74 -20.22
CA THR A 85 -3.77 -45.89 -18.85
C THR A 85 -4.09 -47.27 -18.28
N TYR A 86 -3.06 -48.04 -17.97
CA TYR A 86 -3.10 -49.28 -17.21
C TYR A 86 -2.63 -49.01 -15.78
N ASN A 87 -3.46 -48.37 -14.95
CA ASN A 87 -3.09 -47.94 -13.60
C ASN A 87 -2.96 -49.13 -12.62
N GLY A 88 -1.82 -49.82 -12.72
CA GLY A 88 -1.46 -51.07 -12.07
C GLY A 88 -0.32 -51.75 -12.82
N VAL A 89 0.14 -52.90 -12.33
CA VAL A 89 1.25 -53.68 -12.91
C VAL A 89 0.73 -54.63 -13.98
N ILE A 90 1.45 -54.69 -15.09
CA ILE A 90 1.31 -55.68 -16.15
C ILE A 90 2.26 -56.84 -15.86
N TYR A 91 1.73 -58.05 -15.76
CA TYR A 91 2.47 -59.27 -15.40
C TYR A 91 2.41 -60.27 -16.56
N ALA A 92 3.53 -60.48 -17.25
CA ALA A 92 3.67 -61.35 -18.42
C ALA A 92 5.07 -61.98 -18.48
N PRO A 93 5.43 -62.80 -17.47
CA PRO A 93 6.83 -63.09 -17.13
C PRO A 93 7.59 -63.93 -18.17
N ASP A 94 6.89 -64.71 -19.01
CA ASP A 94 7.51 -65.54 -20.05
C ASP A 94 7.27 -65.00 -21.48
N ALA A 95 6.58 -63.86 -21.58
CA ALA A 95 6.30 -63.20 -22.84
C ALA A 95 7.12 -61.93 -23.01
N GLN A 96 7.31 -61.53 -24.27
CA GLN A 96 7.66 -60.17 -24.59
C GLN A 96 6.43 -59.27 -24.41
N VAL A 97 6.58 -58.17 -23.67
CA VAL A 97 5.59 -57.08 -23.72
C VAL A 97 6.04 -56.14 -24.83
N ASN A 98 5.18 -55.91 -25.82
CA ASN A 98 5.48 -55.05 -26.93
C ASN A 98 4.66 -53.78 -26.87
N THR A 99 5.35 -52.65 -27.05
CA THR A 99 4.79 -51.31 -26.93
C THR A 99 4.82 -50.54 -28.26
N THR A 100 4.57 -51.20 -29.40
CA THR A 100 4.56 -50.58 -30.73
C THR A 100 3.27 -49.87 -31.14
N GLY A 101 3.32 -48.59 -31.52
CA GLY A 101 2.20 -47.82 -32.11
C GLY A 101 2.37 -46.31 -31.96
N GLY A 102 1.32 -45.50 -32.19
CA GLY A 102 1.42 -44.03 -32.15
C GLY A 102 0.91 -43.34 -30.86
N GLY A 103 0.26 -44.07 -29.96
CA GLY A 103 -0.38 -43.53 -28.75
C GLY A 103 0.54 -43.38 -27.54
N THR A 104 0.08 -42.69 -26.50
CA THR A 104 0.77 -42.63 -25.19
C THR A 104 0.13 -43.60 -24.22
N ASN A 105 0.93 -44.51 -23.66
CA ASN A 105 0.51 -45.49 -22.67
C ASN A 105 1.18 -45.20 -21.32
N SER A 106 0.44 -45.37 -20.23
CA SER A 106 0.98 -45.30 -18.87
C SER A 106 0.62 -46.57 -18.11
N THR A 107 1.56 -47.17 -17.39
CA THR A 107 1.32 -48.33 -16.54
C THR A 107 2.00 -48.18 -15.18
N GLY A 108 1.48 -48.82 -14.12
CA GLY A 108 2.10 -48.79 -12.80
C GLY A 108 3.38 -49.63 -12.69
N GLY A 109 3.58 -50.60 -13.58
CA GLY A 109 4.77 -51.47 -13.62
C GLY A 109 4.67 -52.52 -14.73
N ILE A 110 5.79 -53.09 -15.16
CA ILE A 110 5.82 -54.22 -16.12
C ILE A 110 6.76 -55.31 -15.59
N ILE A 111 6.27 -56.53 -15.55
CA ILE A 111 7.05 -57.75 -15.29
C ILE A 111 6.96 -58.61 -16.54
N SER A 112 8.06 -58.75 -17.29
CA SER A 112 8.07 -59.50 -18.55
C SER A 112 9.42 -60.18 -18.83
N GLN A 113 9.43 -61.14 -19.77
CA GLN A 113 10.66 -61.78 -20.23
C GLN A 113 11.55 -60.79 -20.99
N SER A 114 10.91 -59.96 -21.83
CA SER A 114 11.54 -58.81 -22.47
C SER A 114 10.52 -57.69 -22.70
N LEU A 115 11.01 -56.48 -22.93
CA LEU A 115 10.20 -55.33 -23.32
C LEU A 115 10.69 -54.84 -24.69
N ALA A 116 9.82 -54.92 -25.70
CA ALA A 116 10.07 -54.30 -26.99
C ALA A 116 9.36 -52.96 -27.07
N CYS A 117 10.11 -51.90 -27.38
CA CYS A 117 9.58 -50.57 -27.61
C CYS A 117 9.76 -50.20 -29.08
N GLY A 118 8.70 -49.80 -29.76
CA GLY A 118 8.77 -49.37 -31.16
C GLY A 118 7.59 -48.46 -31.56
N GLY A 119 7.51 -48.08 -32.83
CA GLY A 119 6.52 -47.10 -33.30
C GLY A 119 6.86 -45.66 -32.90
N ASN A 120 5.86 -44.78 -32.94
CA ASN A 120 6.01 -43.33 -32.73
C ASN A 120 5.39 -42.83 -31.41
N GLY A 121 4.84 -43.75 -30.60
CA GLY A 121 4.20 -43.49 -29.31
C GLY A 121 5.18 -43.56 -28.13
N ALA A 122 4.66 -43.36 -26.92
CA ALA A 122 5.44 -43.38 -25.68
C ALA A 122 4.84 -44.31 -24.62
N VAL A 123 5.69 -44.91 -23.79
CA VAL A 123 5.27 -45.69 -22.60
C VAL A 123 5.89 -45.12 -21.34
N THR A 124 5.05 -44.75 -20.38
CA THR A 124 5.45 -44.35 -19.03
C THR A 124 5.21 -45.51 -18.07
N ILE A 125 6.22 -45.84 -17.27
CA ILE A 125 6.11 -46.90 -16.25
C ILE A 125 6.24 -46.23 -14.87
N GLY A 126 5.26 -46.51 -13.99
CA GLY A 126 5.02 -45.83 -12.73
C GLY A 126 3.93 -44.75 -12.81
N SER A 127 3.28 -44.48 -11.68
CA SER A 127 2.36 -43.35 -11.55
C SER A 127 3.12 -42.08 -11.17
N GLN A 128 2.86 -40.96 -11.83
CA GLN A 128 3.39 -39.67 -11.37
C GLN A 128 2.84 -39.36 -9.98
N VAL A 129 3.73 -38.96 -9.09
CA VAL A 129 3.45 -38.57 -7.71
C VAL A 129 2.67 -37.25 -7.72
N ALA A 130 1.61 -37.18 -6.93
CA ALA A 130 0.83 -35.96 -6.79
C ALA A 130 1.67 -34.88 -6.11
N THR A 131 1.53 -33.66 -6.61
CA THR A 131 2.21 -32.47 -6.07
C THR A 131 1.18 -31.45 -5.60
N THR A 132 1.57 -30.63 -4.62
CA THR A 132 0.85 -29.44 -4.19
C THR A 132 1.75 -28.23 -4.40
N MET A 133 1.14 -27.05 -4.56
CA MET A 133 1.87 -25.81 -4.80
C MET A 133 1.25 -24.66 -4.02
N THR A 134 2.10 -23.86 -3.38
CA THR A 134 1.71 -22.58 -2.80
C THR A 134 2.51 -21.46 -3.44
N LEU A 135 1.89 -20.28 -3.54
CA LEU A 135 2.50 -19.07 -4.09
C LEU A 135 2.38 -17.95 -3.06
N THR A 136 3.51 -17.31 -2.76
CA THR A 136 3.60 -16.20 -1.81
C THR A 136 4.39 -15.05 -2.41
N SER A 137 4.09 -13.83 -1.97
CA SER A 137 4.85 -12.61 -2.30
C SER A 137 5.62 -12.14 -1.08
N SER A 138 6.79 -11.54 -1.29
CA SER A 138 7.58 -10.92 -0.21
C SER A 138 6.93 -9.66 0.37
N ASN A 139 6.03 -9.02 -0.37
CA ASN A 139 5.26 -7.85 0.08
C ASN A 139 3.89 -7.83 -0.59
N SER A 140 2.80 -7.83 0.19
CA SER A 140 1.43 -7.76 -0.33
C SER A 140 0.99 -6.35 -0.74
N SER A 141 1.71 -5.31 -0.30
CA SER A 141 1.38 -3.90 -0.57
C SER A 141 2.64 -3.07 -0.91
N PRO A 142 3.39 -3.46 -1.96
CA PRO A 142 4.53 -2.71 -2.47
C PRO A 142 4.10 -1.38 -3.08
N THR A 143 5.03 -0.43 -3.08
CA THR A 143 4.95 0.71 -3.99
C THR A 143 5.46 0.32 -5.37
N SER A 144 5.17 1.14 -6.40
CA SER A 144 5.77 0.95 -7.74
C SER A 144 7.28 0.74 -7.67
N ASP A 145 7.79 -0.14 -8.54
CA ASP A 145 9.20 -0.50 -8.70
C ASP A 145 9.90 -1.09 -7.46
N GLN A 146 9.18 -1.36 -6.37
CA GLN A 146 9.74 -2.13 -5.28
C GLN A 146 10.05 -3.54 -5.73
N SER A 147 11.21 -4.05 -5.30
CA SER A 147 11.58 -5.43 -5.56
C SER A 147 10.61 -6.37 -4.85
N LEU A 148 9.92 -7.18 -5.64
CA LEU A 148 9.03 -8.24 -5.21
C LEU A 148 9.67 -9.58 -5.51
N THR A 149 9.67 -10.46 -4.51
CA THR A 149 10.06 -11.86 -4.70
C THR A 149 8.86 -12.75 -4.52
N PHE A 150 8.45 -13.40 -5.60
CA PHE A 150 7.46 -14.47 -5.57
C PHE A 150 8.14 -15.80 -5.31
N THR A 151 7.62 -16.53 -4.32
CA THR A 151 8.12 -17.85 -3.95
C THR A 151 7.04 -18.88 -4.19
N ALA A 152 7.30 -19.78 -5.14
CA ALA A 152 6.55 -21.00 -5.31
C ALA A 152 7.17 -22.11 -4.47
N ALA A 153 6.37 -22.78 -3.64
CA ALA A 153 6.79 -23.98 -2.94
C ALA A 153 6.02 -25.18 -3.49
N VAL A 154 6.74 -26.15 -4.05
CA VAL A 154 6.19 -27.38 -4.60
C VAL A 154 6.55 -28.52 -3.66
N SER A 155 5.59 -29.35 -3.31
CA SER A 155 5.79 -30.52 -2.45
C SER A 155 5.12 -31.72 -3.07
N ALA A 156 5.73 -32.91 -2.91
CA ALA A 156 5.13 -34.17 -3.36
C ALA A 156 4.53 -34.94 -2.18
N THR A 157 3.50 -35.73 -2.46
CA THR A 157 2.79 -36.53 -1.44
C THR A 157 3.63 -37.66 -0.86
N ASP A 158 4.68 -38.09 -1.55
CA ASP A 158 5.60 -39.15 -1.10
C ASP A 158 6.79 -38.61 -0.28
N GLY A 159 6.85 -37.29 -0.03
CA GLY A 159 7.92 -36.64 0.71
C GLY A 159 9.22 -36.43 -0.09
N LEU A 160 9.28 -36.85 -1.35
CA LEU A 160 10.38 -36.50 -2.23
C LEU A 160 10.30 -35.03 -2.63
N ILE A 161 11.46 -34.47 -2.95
CA ILE A 161 11.57 -33.07 -3.37
C ILE A 161 11.40 -33.01 -4.89
N PRO A 162 10.35 -32.37 -5.42
CA PRO A 162 10.12 -32.30 -6.86
C PRO A 162 11.28 -31.63 -7.57
N ALA A 163 11.82 -32.29 -8.58
CA ALA A 163 12.79 -31.70 -9.52
C ALA A 163 12.07 -31.02 -10.69
N GLY A 164 12.77 -30.15 -11.42
CA GLY A 164 12.23 -29.43 -12.57
C GLY A 164 12.16 -27.94 -12.30
N SER A 165 11.23 -27.25 -12.97
CA SER A 165 11.18 -25.80 -12.95
C SER A 165 9.77 -25.22 -12.88
N VAL A 166 9.69 -24.00 -12.36
CA VAL A 166 8.48 -23.18 -12.31
C VAL A 166 8.61 -22.00 -13.26
N THR A 167 7.55 -21.73 -14.00
CA THR A 167 7.39 -20.49 -14.76
C THR A 167 6.45 -19.57 -14.00
N PHE A 168 6.87 -18.31 -13.80
CA PHE A 168 6.08 -17.27 -13.17
C PHE A 168 5.63 -16.28 -14.22
N SER A 169 4.35 -15.94 -14.21
CA SER A 169 3.75 -14.92 -15.08
C SER A 169 2.82 -14.02 -14.29
N GLU A 170 2.60 -12.82 -14.79
CA GLU A 170 1.60 -11.89 -14.29
C GLU A 170 0.62 -11.53 -15.40
N THR A 171 -0.62 -11.25 -15.05
CA THR A 171 -1.58 -10.63 -15.96
C THR A 171 -2.01 -9.32 -15.32
N PRO A 172 -1.59 -8.16 -15.85
CA PRO A 172 -2.07 -6.85 -15.40
C PRO A 172 -3.60 -6.76 -15.48
N ASN A 173 -4.21 -5.99 -14.60
CA ASN A 173 -5.66 -5.77 -14.64
C ASN A 173 -6.12 -5.25 -16.01
N GLY A 174 -7.23 -5.80 -16.52
CA GLY A 174 -7.77 -5.44 -17.83
C GLY A 174 -6.97 -5.98 -19.03
N SER A 175 -5.83 -6.65 -18.82
CA SER A 175 -5.09 -7.33 -19.88
C SER A 175 -5.62 -8.76 -20.09
N ALA A 176 -5.75 -9.17 -21.35
CA ALA A 176 -5.98 -10.56 -21.72
C ALA A 176 -4.67 -11.36 -21.90
N THR A 177 -3.52 -10.69 -21.84
CA THR A 177 -2.20 -11.28 -22.10
C THR A 177 -1.42 -11.42 -20.81
N ALA A 178 -1.00 -12.65 -20.51
CA ALA A 178 -0.06 -12.93 -19.44
C ALA A 178 1.37 -12.58 -19.89
N VAL A 179 2.08 -11.85 -19.05
CA VAL A 179 3.49 -11.51 -19.21
C VAL A 179 4.32 -12.48 -18.38
N VAL A 180 5.30 -13.12 -18.99
CA VAL A 180 6.20 -14.03 -18.27
C VAL A 180 7.23 -13.20 -17.50
N LEU A 181 7.21 -13.32 -16.17
CA LEU A 181 8.20 -12.70 -15.29
C LEU A 181 9.51 -13.48 -15.29
N CYS A 182 9.39 -14.79 -15.15
CA CYS A 182 10.52 -15.70 -15.06
C CYS A 182 10.16 -17.04 -15.68
N SER A 183 10.93 -17.49 -16.67
CA SER A 183 10.82 -18.84 -17.23
C SER A 183 11.80 -19.80 -16.57
N ASN A 184 11.42 -21.08 -16.48
CA ASN A 184 12.30 -22.20 -16.16
C ASN A 184 13.13 -22.00 -14.87
N LYS A 185 12.53 -21.41 -13.82
CA LYS A 185 13.21 -21.29 -12.52
C LYS A 185 13.27 -22.65 -11.86
N ALA A 186 14.47 -23.22 -11.79
CA ALA A 186 14.70 -24.52 -11.21
C ALA A 186 14.25 -24.55 -9.74
N LEU A 187 13.61 -25.65 -9.35
CA LEU A 187 13.35 -25.95 -7.95
C LEU A 187 14.68 -26.22 -7.24
N ALA A 188 14.94 -25.48 -6.17
CA ALA A 188 16.09 -25.72 -5.32
C ALA A 188 15.91 -27.00 -4.49
N ALA A 189 16.96 -27.41 -3.77
CA ALA A 189 16.95 -28.61 -2.93
C ALA A 189 15.93 -28.59 -1.77
N ASN A 190 15.17 -27.52 -1.60
CA ASN A 190 14.05 -27.40 -0.64
C ASN A 190 12.68 -27.36 -1.32
N GLY A 191 12.58 -27.69 -2.61
CA GLY A 191 11.32 -27.70 -3.37
C GLY A 191 10.76 -26.30 -3.64
N LYS A 192 11.58 -25.25 -3.54
CA LYS A 192 11.15 -23.87 -3.82
C LYS A 192 11.81 -23.34 -5.07
N ALA A 193 11.04 -22.55 -5.82
CA ALA A 193 11.54 -21.71 -6.90
C ALA A 193 11.16 -20.27 -6.59
N THR A 194 12.07 -19.32 -6.87
CA THR A 194 11.85 -17.90 -6.63
C THR A 194 11.98 -17.11 -7.92
N CYS A 195 11.12 -16.11 -8.06
CA CYS A 195 11.20 -15.10 -9.12
C CYS A 195 11.18 -13.72 -8.48
N THR A 196 12.25 -12.96 -8.67
CA THR A 196 12.32 -11.57 -8.23
C THR A 196 12.05 -10.66 -9.41
N THR A 197 11.17 -9.68 -9.23
CA THR A 197 10.81 -8.67 -10.23
C THR A 197 10.71 -7.30 -9.56
N SER A 198 10.90 -6.24 -10.32
CA SER A 198 10.70 -4.85 -9.89
C SER A 198 9.98 -4.05 -10.97
N ILE A 199 9.20 -4.72 -11.82
CA ILE A 199 8.57 -4.11 -13.01
C ILE A 199 7.06 -3.93 -12.86
N MET A 200 6.51 -4.30 -11.71
CA MET A 200 5.09 -4.08 -11.42
C MET A 200 4.88 -2.64 -10.97
N THR A 201 3.97 -1.96 -11.64
CA THR A 201 3.62 -0.55 -11.43
C THR A 201 2.16 -0.43 -11.01
N GLU A 202 1.72 0.70 -10.45
CA GLU A 202 0.30 0.84 -10.10
C GLU A 202 -0.64 0.70 -11.32
N SER A 203 -0.17 1.00 -12.53
CA SER A 203 -1.00 0.95 -13.75
C SER A 203 -1.49 -0.45 -14.10
N GLY A 204 -0.76 -1.50 -13.70
CA GLY A 204 -1.17 -2.89 -13.92
C GLY A 204 -1.92 -3.50 -12.74
N SER A 205 -2.13 -2.74 -11.67
CA SER A 205 -2.76 -3.21 -10.44
C SER A 205 -4.27 -3.42 -10.58
N PRO A 206 -4.85 -4.46 -9.98
CA PRO A 206 -4.17 -5.65 -9.44
C PRO A 206 -3.63 -6.58 -10.53
N TYR A 207 -2.44 -7.13 -10.30
CA TYR A 207 -1.85 -8.17 -11.13
C TYR A 207 -2.35 -9.56 -10.69
N THR A 208 -2.76 -10.40 -11.63
CA THR A 208 -2.94 -11.84 -11.39
C THR A 208 -1.62 -12.56 -11.61
N VAL A 209 -0.91 -12.89 -10.54
CA VAL A 209 0.36 -13.63 -10.59
C VAL A 209 0.08 -15.13 -10.59
N THR A 210 0.64 -15.84 -11.57
CA THR A 210 0.51 -17.29 -11.72
C THR A 210 1.89 -17.93 -11.66
N ALA A 211 2.02 -18.99 -10.87
CA ALA A 211 3.17 -19.87 -10.88
C ALA A 211 2.74 -21.23 -11.42
N ALA A 212 3.45 -21.73 -12.43
CA ALA A 212 3.15 -22.98 -13.11
C ALA A 212 4.35 -23.93 -13.03
N TYR A 213 4.17 -25.03 -12.30
CA TYR A 213 5.10 -26.15 -12.28
C TYR A 213 4.70 -27.15 -13.38
N GLY A 214 5.59 -27.36 -14.35
CA GLY A 214 5.31 -28.21 -15.52
C GLY A 214 5.27 -29.71 -15.24
N GLY A 215 5.62 -30.15 -14.02
CA GLY A 215 5.78 -31.57 -13.71
C GLY A 215 7.00 -32.18 -14.40
N ASN A 216 7.11 -33.50 -14.33
CA ASN A 216 8.04 -34.31 -15.11
C ASN A 216 7.53 -35.76 -15.16
N THR A 217 8.36 -36.71 -15.60
CA THR A 217 8.02 -38.14 -15.66
C THR A 217 7.66 -38.74 -14.30
N THR A 218 8.09 -38.11 -13.20
CA THR A 218 7.91 -38.58 -11.82
C THR A 218 6.86 -37.78 -11.05
N PHE A 219 6.71 -36.48 -11.29
CA PHE A 219 5.84 -35.59 -10.51
C PHE A 219 4.80 -34.90 -11.39
N LYS A 220 3.55 -34.82 -10.91
CA LYS A 220 2.45 -34.17 -11.64
C LYS A 220 2.66 -32.65 -11.79
N PRO A 221 2.18 -32.04 -12.88
CA PRO A 221 2.13 -30.58 -13.00
C PRO A 221 1.15 -29.94 -12.02
N GLN A 222 1.40 -28.69 -11.63
CA GLN A 222 0.54 -27.90 -10.74
C GLN A 222 0.60 -26.40 -11.07
N THR A 223 -0.44 -25.67 -10.70
CA THR A 223 -0.49 -24.20 -10.80
C THR A 223 -0.99 -23.60 -9.49
N ALA A 224 -0.55 -22.37 -9.21
CA ALA A 224 -1.04 -21.56 -8.09
C ALA A 224 -1.14 -20.10 -8.53
N THR A 225 -2.15 -19.37 -8.03
CA THR A 225 -2.40 -17.96 -8.38
C THR A 225 -2.46 -17.07 -7.14
N LEU A 226 -2.04 -15.81 -7.29
CA LEU A 226 -2.05 -14.78 -6.26
C LEU A 226 -2.39 -13.42 -6.91
N ASN A 227 -3.30 -12.66 -6.30
CA ASN A 227 -3.52 -11.26 -6.69
C ASN A 227 -2.50 -10.36 -5.99
N GLN A 228 -1.68 -9.64 -6.76
CA GLN A 228 -0.71 -8.68 -6.27
C GLN A 228 -1.19 -7.25 -6.56
N TYR A 229 -1.35 -6.45 -5.50
CA TYR A 229 -1.65 -5.03 -5.63
C TYR A 229 -0.35 -4.23 -5.58
N VAL A 230 -0.26 -3.18 -6.38
CA VAL A 230 0.82 -2.18 -6.33
C VAL A 230 0.20 -0.82 -6.17
N TYR A 231 0.78 -0.01 -5.28
CA TYR A 231 0.27 1.30 -4.90
C TYR A 231 1.31 2.39 -5.19
N THR A 232 0.88 3.65 -5.24
CA THR A 232 1.83 4.76 -5.07
C THR A 232 1.88 5.15 -3.59
N ALA A 233 3.09 5.29 -3.01
CA ALA A 233 3.22 5.78 -1.63
C ALA A 233 3.07 7.29 -1.60
N THR A 234 2.03 7.84 -0.95
CA THR A 234 1.87 9.29 -0.83
C THR A 234 2.39 9.82 0.51
N THR A 235 3.15 10.91 0.46
CA THR A 235 3.50 11.73 1.63
C THR A 235 2.93 13.12 1.43
N THR A 236 2.26 13.67 2.45
CA THR A 236 1.74 15.04 2.41
C THR A 236 2.56 15.92 3.35
N THR A 237 3.21 16.94 2.81
CA THR A 237 3.96 17.94 3.61
C THR A 237 3.22 19.26 3.60
N ALA A 238 3.03 19.89 4.75
CA ALA A 238 2.41 21.21 4.88
C ALA A 238 3.46 22.27 5.27
N THR A 239 3.39 23.44 4.62
CA THR A 239 4.27 24.60 4.87
C THR A 239 3.45 25.88 4.95
N ALA A 240 4.03 26.93 5.56
CA ALA A 240 3.42 28.25 5.66
C ALA A 240 4.38 29.34 5.17
N LEU A 241 3.83 30.34 4.50
CA LEU A 241 4.55 31.56 4.13
C LEU A 241 3.73 32.80 4.54
N PRO A 242 4.27 33.68 5.38
CA PRO A 242 5.54 33.54 6.12
C PRO A 242 5.49 32.40 7.15
N SER A 243 6.65 31.83 7.50
CA SER A 243 6.76 30.74 8.47
C SER A 243 6.72 31.21 9.93
N SER A 244 6.89 32.51 10.17
CA SER A 244 6.78 33.14 11.49
C SER A 244 6.00 34.46 11.37
N PRO A 245 4.68 34.37 11.11
CA PRO A 245 3.83 35.55 10.97
C PRO A 245 3.63 36.26 12.30
N THR A 246 3.39 37.57 12.23
CA THR A 246 2.85 38.35 13.36
C THR A 246 1.34 38.49 13.25
N THR A 247 0.68 38.89 14.34
CA THR A 247 -0.75 39.21 14.38
C THR A 247 -1.23 39.93 13.12
N GLY A 248 -2.26 39.37 12.50
CA GLY A 248 -3.00 39.91 11.38
C GLY A 248 -2.28 39.87 10.02
N GLN A 249 -1.07 39.32 9.93
CA GLN A 249 -0.46 39.06 8.62
C GLN A 249 -1.24 38.00 7.84
N GLN A 250 -1.31 38.17 6.51
CA GLN A 250 -1.80 37.12 5.61
C GLN A 250 -0.81 35.95 5.62
N VAL A 251 -1.32 34.72 5.59
CA VAL A 251 -0.52 33.50 5.51
C VAL A 251 -1.07 32.61 4.41
N VAL A 252 -0.17 32.11 3.56
CA VAL A 252 -0.48 31.10 2.56
C VAL A 252 0.09 29.76 3.03
N PHE A 253 -0.78 28.78 3.24
CA PHE A 253 -0.39 27.40 3.48
C PHE A 253 -0.31 26.64 2.17
N THR A 254 0.72 25.81 2.02
CA THR A 254 0.91 24.94 0.86
C THR A 254 1.09 23.51 1.32
N ALA A 255 0.30 22.60 0.77
CA ALA A 255 0.41 21.17 0.99
C ALA A 255 0.76 20.47 -0.31
N ALA A 256 1.81 19.66 -0.30
CA ALA A 256 2.27 18.91 -1.46
C ALA A 256 2.22 17.40 -1.17
N VAL A 257 1.73 16.63 -2.14
CA VAL A 257 1.68 15.17 -2.11
C VAL A 257 2.81 14.62 -2.98
N VAL A 258 3.58 13.66 -2.47
CA VAL A 258 4.67 13.00 -3.21
C VAL A 258 4.48 11.48 -3.20
N PRO A 259 4.47 10.81 -4.38
CA PRO A 259 4.54 11.38 -5.72
C PRO A 259 3.28 12.19 -6.04
N ALA A 260 3.43 13.18 -6.92
CA ALA A 260 2.37 14.12 -7.27
C ALA A 260 1.21 13.39 -7.97
N PRO A 261 0.01 13.34 -7.37
CA PRO A 261 -1.14 12.73 -8.01
C PRO A 261 -1.68 13.60 -9.16
N ASP A 262 -2.26 12.95 -10.17
CA ASP A 262 -2.90 13.61 -11.31
C ASP A 262 -4.24 14.26 -10.94
N SER A 263 -4.84 13.83 -9.81
CA SER A 263 -6.14 14.31 -9.36
C SER A 263 -6.35 14.11 -7.85
N GLY A 264 -7.53 14.50 -7.37
CA GLY A 264 -7.95 14.34 -5.98
C GLY A 264 -8.15 15.66 -5.27
N THR A 265 -8.50 15.58 -3.98
CA THR A 265 -8.84 16.76 -3.18
C THR A 265 -8.04 16.80 -1.89
N MET A 266 -7.71 18.03 -1.48
CA MET A 266 -7.09 18.34 -0.20
C MET A 266 -8.14 19.01 0.70
N ALA A 267 -8.42 18.41 1.86
CA ALA A 267 -9.25 19.00 2.89
C ALA A 267 -8.36 19.72 3.91
N TRP A 268 -8.73 20.95 4.26
CA TRP A 268 -7.96 21.78 5.18
C TRP A 268 -8.71 22.00 6.48
N THR A 269 -8.02 21.88 7.60
CA THR A 269 -8.57 22.22 8.92
C THR A 269 -7.52 22.99 9.70
N ILE A 270 -7.90 24.16 10.20
CA ILE A 270 -7.05 24.99 11.05
C ILE A 270 -7.73 25.10 12.40
N THR A 271 -7.09 24.62 13.44
CA THR A 271 -7.59 24.73 14.81
C THR A 271 -6.63 25.53 15.67
N TYR A 272 -7.15 26.12 16.73
CA TYR A 272 -6.35 26.81 17.72
C TYR A 272 -6.94 26.63 19.11
N GLY A 273 -6.08 26.77 20.12
CA GLY A 273 -6.43 26.64 21.53
C GLY A 273 -5.70 25.49 22.22
N SER A 274 -5.19 25.78 23.41
CA SER A 274 -4.79 24.80 24.43
C SER A 274 -5.88 24.70 25.51
N SER A 275 -5.80 23.67 26.37
CA SER A 275 -6.80 23.23 27.37
C SER A 275 -7.12 24.21 28.53
N GLY A 276 -7.14 25.52 28.27
CA GLY A 276 -7.49 26.58 29.22
C GLY A 276 -7.68 27.99 28.62
N GLY A 277 -7.70 28.13 27.28
CA GLY A 277 -7.93 29.40 26.58
C GLY A 277 -9.09 29.32 25.57
N SER A 278 -9.29 30.38 24.78
CA SER A 278 -10.27 30.38 23.67
C SER A 278 -9.87 29.32 22.63
N SER A 279 -10.74 28.34 22.41
CA SER A 279 -10.57 27.32 21.38
C SER A 279 -11.50 27.59 20.21
N GLY A 280 -11.01 27.37 18.98
CA GLY A 280 -11.83 27.54 17.79
C GLY A 280 -11.26 26.83 16.56
N SER A 281 -12.04 26.91 15.48
CA SER A 281 -11.66 26.41 14.16
C SER A 281 -11.77 27.54 13.15
N LEU A 282 -10.81 27.60 12.23
CA LEU A 282 -10.81 28.44 11.05
C LEU A 282 -10.82 27.54 9.81
N SER A 283 -11.24 28.09 8.69
CA SER A 283 -11.09 27.47 7.38
C SER A 283 -10.64 28.54 6.38
N CYS A 284 -9.64 28.21 5.57
CA CYS A 284 -9.22 29.03 4.42
C CYS A 284 -9.71 28.47 3.07
N ASN A 285 -10.40 27.32 3.12
CA ASN A 285 -11.23 26.67 2.11
C ASN A 285 -11.65 25.30 2.70
N SER A 286 -12.83 24.76 2.37
CA SER A 286 -13.26 23.45 2.90
C SER A 286 -12.56 22.30 2.17
N THR A 287 -12.44 22.41 0.86
CA THR A 287 -11.73 21.48 -0.02
C THR A 287 -11.11 22.23 -1.19
N THR A 288 -9.93 21.76 -1.63
CA THR A 288 -9.25 22.27 -2.83
C THR A 288 -8.86 21.12 -3.73
N ALA A 289 -9.05 21.30 -5.04
CA ALA A 289 -8.50 20.37 -6.02
C ALA A 289 -6.98 20.51 -6.05
N LEU A 290 -6.27 19.39 -6.19
CA LEU A 290 -4.82 19.43 -6.39
C LEU A 290 -4.52 19.95 -7.80
N SER A 291 -3.46 20.75 -7.91
CA SER A 291 -2.84 21.16 -9.16
C SER A 291 -1.38 20.76 -9.13
N ALA A 292 -0.96 19.87 -10.04
CA ALA A 292 0.38 19.29 -10.07
C ALA A 292 0.82 18.70 -8.71
N GLY A 293 -0.07 17.95 -8.05
CA GLY A 293 0.17 17.33 -6.74
C GLY A 293 0.24 18.28 -5.54
N SER A 294 -0.08 19.56 -5.72
CA SER A 294 -0.06 20.56 -4.66
C SER A 294 -1.41 21.26 -4.52
N ALA A 295 -1.72 21.72 -3.31
CA ALA A 295 -2.88 22.55 -3.01
C ALA A 295 -2.48 23.67 -2.04
N THR A 296 -3.18 24.80 -2.12
CA THR A 296 -2.93 25.97 -1.24
C THR A 296 -4.18 26.39 -0.48
N CYS A 297 -3.97 26.96 0.70
CA CYS A 297 -5.00 27.50 1.56
C CYS A 297 -4.55 28.86 2.09
N THR A 298 -5.27 29.94 1.75
CA THR A 298 -4.87 31.30 2.12
C THR A 298 -5.74 31.82 3.27
N VAL A 299 -5.10 32.14 4.39
CA VAL A 299 -5.73 32.90 5.46
C VAL A 299 -5.43 34.38 5.25
N ASN A 300 -6.46 35.17 4.97
CA ASN A 300 -6.34 36.60 4.69
C ASN A 300 -5.84 37.40 5.90
N ALA A 301 -5.31 38.60 5.61
CA ALA A 301 -4.88 39.54 6.64
C ALA A 301 -6.01 39.86 7.63
N GLY A 302 -5.66 40.06 8.90
CA GLY A 302 -6.58 40.37 9.99
C GLY A 302 -7.28 39.19 10.64
N ILE A 303 -6.90 37.94 10.31
CA ILE A 303 -7.54 36.74 10.88
C ILE A 303 -6.69 36.08 11.97
N LEU A 304 -5.41 35.80 11.68
CA LEU A 304 -4.53 35.10 12.62
C LEU A 304 -4.03 36.04 13.72
N GLN A 305 -4.03 35.57 14.97
CA GLN A 305 -3.80 36.37 16.16
C GLN A 305 -2.81 35.67 17.09
N ALA A 306 -1.85 36.41 17.64
CA ALA A 306 -0.95 35.87 18.65
C ALA A 306 -1.71 35.40 19.90
N ALA A 307 -2.83 36.06 20.24
CA ALA A 307 -3.70 35.66 21.35
C ALA A 307 -4.29 34.24 21.23
N ASN A 308 -4.39 33.73 20.00
CA ASN A 308 -4.94 32.40 19.70
C ASN A 308 -3.84 31.41 19.31
N SER A 309 -2.56 31.81 19.32
CA SER A 309 -1.43 30.95 19.00
C SER A 309 -1.24 29.84 20.05
N PRO A 310 -0.82 28.61 19.67
CA PRO A 310 -0.48 28.16 18.32
C PRO A 310 -1.67 27.66 17.50
N TYR A 311 -1.51 27.69 16.17
CA TYR A 311 -2.46 27.14 15.21
C TYR A 311 -1.98 25.79 14.69
N THR A 312 -2.81 24.76 14.81
CA THR A 312 -2.57 23.45 14.17
C THR A 312 -3.26 23.43 12.80
N VAL A 313 -2.47 23.26 11.75
CA VAL A 313 -2.94 23.17 10.37
C VAL A 313 -2.81 21.72 9.92
N THR A 314 -3.93 21.15 9.49
CA THR A 314 -4.02 19.79 8.98
C THR A 314 -4.47 19.84 7.53
N ALA A 315 -3.68 19.23 6.65
CA ALA A 315 -4.00 19.03 5.24
C ALA A 315 -4.15 17.53 4.99
N VAL A 316 -5.34 17.10 4.59
CA VAL A 316 -5.66 15.70 4.33
C VAL A 316 -5.90 15.51 2.83
N TYR A 317 -5.01 14.77 2.19
CA TYR A 317 -5.23 14.27 0.84
C TYR A 317 -6.13 13.05 0.93
N SER A 318 -7.29 13.07 0.27
CA SER A 318 -8.31 12.01 0.37
C SER A 318 -7.84 10.64 -0.11
N GLY A 319 -6.75 10.58 -0.88
CA GLY A 319 -6.44 9.44 -1.72
C GLY A 319 -7.31 9.42 -2.97
N ASP A 320 -6.98 8.51 -3.87
CA ASP A 320 -7.78 8.16 -5.05
C ASP A 320 -7.57 6.68 -5.42
N THR A 321 -7.94 6.27 -6.64
CA THR A 321 -7.81 4.89 -7.13
C THR A 321 -6.37 4.35 -7.14
N PHE A 322 -5.37 5.23 -7.24
CA PHE A 322 -3.96 4.88 -7.46
C PHE A 322 -3.04 5.40 -6.35
N TYR A 323 -3.50 6.40 -5.60
CA TYR A 323 -2.74 7.09 -4.56
C TYR A 323 -3.40 6.91 -3.19
N ALA A 324 -2.62 6.48 -2.21
CA ALA A 324 -3.11 6.31 -0.84
C ALA A 324 -3.53 7.67 -0.23
N THR A 325 -4.45 7.63 0.72
CA THR A 325 -4.74 8.77 1.61
C THR A 325 -3.48 9.12 2.42
N SER A 326 -3.19 10.40 2.56
CA SER A 326 -2.05 10.88 3.36
C SER A 326 -2.33 12.23 4.00
N THR A 327 -1.74 12.45 5.18
CA THR A 327 -1.99 13.64 6.00
C THR A 327 -0.69 14.36 6.31
N GLY A 328 -0.68 15.68 6.11
CA GLY A 328 0.38 16.58 6.55
C GLY A 328 -0.12 17.49 7.66
N THR A 329 0.70 17.69 8.69
CA THR A 329 0.41 18.61 9.80
C THR A 329 1.50 19.65 9.94
N LEU A 330 1.09 20.87 10.30
CA LEU A 330 1.98 21.99 10.59
C LEU A 330 1.49 22.71 11.84
N ASN A 331 2.40 22.97 12.78
CA ASN A 331 2.12 23.83 13.92
C ASN A 331 2.68 25.24 13.65
N LEU A 332 1.79 26.21 13.50
CA LEU A 332 2.15 27.60 13.21
C LEU A 332 2.05 28.44 14.48
N VAL A 333 3.16 29.03 14.88
CA VAL A 333 3.21 30.02 15.97
C VAL A 333 3.08 31.41 15.37
N VAL A 334 2.08 32.16 15.85
CA VAL A 334 1.88 33.58 15.50
C VAL A 334 2.45 34.44 16.63
N GLY A 335 3.34 35.36 16.29
CA GLY A 335 3.96 36.30 17.23
C GLY A 335 3.18 37.61 17.38
N GLN A 336 3.43 38.34 18.47
CA GLN A 336 2.90 39.69 18.62
C GLN A 336 3.39 40.60 17.48
N SER A 337 2.54 41.54 17.10
CA SER A 337 2.91 42.62 16.19
C SER A 337 3.45 43.82 16.96
N THR A 338 4.23 44.68 16.29
CA THR A 338 4.58 45.99 16.82
C THR A 338 3.37 46.92 16.85
N SER A 339 3.32 47.79 17.86
CA SER A 339 2.41 48.95 17.95
C SER A 339 3.21 50.25 17.94
N SER A 340 2.53 51.35 17.63
CA SER A 340 3.03 52.71 17.78
C SER A 340 2.10 53.50 18.69
N THR A 341 2.67 54.29 19.59
CA THR A 341 1.91 55.23 20.44
C THR A 341 2.34 56.63 20.07
N ALA A 342 1.37 57.49 19.74
CA ALA A 342 1.58 58.92 19.57
C ALA A 342 0.63 59.64 20.53
N ALA A 343 1.15 60.58 21.31
CA ALA A 343 0.37 61.34 22.28
C ALA A 343 0.24 62.81 21.86
N ALA A 344 -0.61 63.57 22.55
CA ALA A 344 -0.78 65.00 22.31
C ALA A 344 -1.33 65.68 23.55
N ALA A 345 -0.47 66.47 24.20
CA ALA A 345 -0.86 67.31 25.32
C ALA A 345 -1.79 68.45 24.86
N THR A 346 -2.89 68.64 25.59
CA THR A 346 -3.89 69.69 25.35
C THR A 346 -3.97 70.59 26.59
N PRO A 347 -3.16 71.66 26.65
CA PRO A 347 -3.19 72.59 27.78
C PRO A 347 -4.41 73.53 27.73
N THR A 348 -4.86 73.92 28.92
CA THR A 348 -5.84 74.96 29.19
C THR A 348 -5.28 75.95 30.22
N ASN A 349 -6.02 77.00 30.57
CA ASN A 349 -5.55 78.06 31.47
C ASN A 349 -5.10 77.57 32.87
N ASN A 350 -5.59 76.43 33.34
CA ASN A 350 -5.28 75.92 34.70
C ASN A 350 -5.06 74.41 34.79
N ALA A 351 -5.22 73.67 33.68
CA ALA A 351 -4.99 72.24 33.64
C ALA A 351 -4.53 71.76 32.25
N ALA A 352 -4.07 70.53 32.16
CA ALA A 352 -3.74 69.88 30.90
C ALA A 352 -4.19 68.40 30.92
N THR A 353 -4.58 67.90 29.75
CA THR A 353 -4.81 66.47 29.50
C THR A 353 -3.88 66.00 28.38
N ASP A 354 -3.63 64.71 28.30
CA ASP A 354 -2.89 64.10 27.19
C ASP A 354 -3.71 62.99 26.55
N THR A 355 -3.75 62.94 25.22
CA THR A 355 -4.48 61.91 24.47
C THR A 355 -3.52 61.07 23.65
N ALA A 356 -3.42 59.80 24.00
CA ALA A 356 -2.65 58.82 23.26
C ALA A 356 -3.51 58.14 22.19
N THR A 357 -3.00 58.09 20.97
CA THR A 357 -3.46 57.24 19.88
C THR A 357 -2.48 56.07 19.72
N VAL A 358 -2.99 54.85 19.85
CA VAL A 358 -2.23 53.61 19.68
C VAL A 358 -2.65 52.95 18.38
N THR A 359 -1.71 52.79 17.46
CA THR A 359 -1.93 52.17 16.16
C THR A 359 -1.15 50.86 16.04
N GLY A 360 -1.81 49.83 15.52
CA GLY A 360 -1.13 48.63 15.04
C GLY A 360 -0.51 48.85 13.66
N ASN A 361 0.12 47.83 13.11
CA ASN A 361 0.73 47.84 11.77
C ASN A 361 -0.28 47.72 10.60
N GLY A 362 -1.54 48.11 10.79
CA GLY A 362 -2.54 48.16 9.71
C GLY A 362 -3.19 46.82 9.35
N ASN A 363 -2.97 45.77 10.13
CA ASN A 363 -3.48 44.42 9.85
C ASN A 363 -4.95 44.18 10.26
N GLY A 364 -5.80 45.21 10.26
CA GLY A 364 -7.26 45.10 10.48
C GLY A 364 -7.73 44.79 11.91
N ILE A 365 -6.84 44.45 12.85
CA ILE A 365 -7.17 44.25 14.26
C ILE A 365 -6.65 45.45 15.06
N GLY A 366 -7.54 46.19 15.73
CA GLY A 366 -7.12 47.33 16.57
C GLY A 366 -6.43 46.87 17.87
N PRO A 367 -5.38 47.58 18.33
CA PRO A 367 -4.81 47.35 19.66
C PRO A 367 -5.87 47.51 20.77
N THR A 368 -5.84 46.61 21.73
CA THR A 368 -6.62 46.62 22.98
C THR A 368 -5.68 46.86 24.17
N GLY A 369 -6.16 46.83 25.40
CA GLY A 369 -5.34 47.08 26.59
C GLY A 369 -5.46 48.53 27.06
N SER A 370 -4.42 49.04 27.73
CA SER A 370 -4.49 50.35 28.41
C SER A 370 -3.23 51.19 28.23
N VAL A 371 -3.42 52.51 28.36
CA VAL A 371 -2.34 53.51 28.37
C VAL A 371 -2.21 54.09 29.78
N THR A 372 -0.97 54.21 30.25
CA THR A 372 -0.64 54.92 31.50
C THR A 372 0.06 56.22 31.18
N PHE A 373 -0.40 57.32 31.79
CA PHE A 373 0.12 58.66 31.56
C PHE A 373 0.98 59.15 32.73
N TYR A 374 2.06 59.85 32.40
CA TYR A 374 2.93 60.55 33.35
C TYR A 374 3.12 61.99 32.92
N VAL A 375 3.37 62.87 33.88
CA VAL A 375 3.73 64.27 33.64
C VAL A 375 4.96 64.64 34.46
N CYS A 376 5.86 65.39 33.84
CA CYS A 376 7.06 65.92 34.45
C CYS A 376 7.02 67.45 34.40
N ALA A 377 7.20 68.13 35.53
CA ALA A 377 7.29 69.58 35.60
C ALA A 377 8.75 70.07 35.52
N ASN A 378 8.96 71.32 35.10
CA ASN A 378 10.26 71.98 34.98
C ASN A 378 11.23 71.28 34.01
N THR A 379 10.70 70.68 32.94
CA THR A 379 11.50 70.05 31.88
C THR A 379 10.98 70.44 30.51
N THR A 380 11.88 70.44 29.52
CA THR A 380 11.60 70.65 28.09
C THR A 380 12.22 69.55 27.22
N THR A 381 12.80 68.51 27.85
CA THR A 381 13.58 67.46 27.16
C THR A 381 12.81 66.14 27.00
N GLY A 382 11.53 66.14 27.33
CA GLY A 382 10.67 64.95 27.41
C GLY A 382 10.43 64.50 28.85
N CYS A 383 9.62 63.46 28.99
CA CYS A 383 9.25 62.87 30.27
C CYS A 383 9.31 61.35 30.17
N THR A 384 9.78 60.69 31.24
CA THR A 384 9.69 59.24 31.39
C THR A 384 9.08 58.89 32.73
N SER A 385 8.57 57.67 32.89
CA SER A 385 8.04 57.20 34.19
C SER A 385 9.11 57.19 35.30
N THR A 386 10.40 57.23 34.93
CA THR A 386 11.55 57.23 35.86
C THR A 386 12.19 58.60 36.04
N THR A 387 11.72 59.63 35.33
CA THR A 387 12.24 60.99 35.48
C THR A 387 11.98 61.49 36.91
N ALA A 388 12.97 62.10 37.56
CA ALA A 388 12.81 62.63 38.91
C ALA A 388 11.66 63.65 38.95
N GLY A 389 10.68 63.42 39.83
CA GLY A 389 9.48 64.26 39.92
C GLY A 389 8.37 63.91 38.91
N ALA A 390 8.50 62.83 38.14
CA ALA A 390 7.42 62.33 37.31
C ALA A 390 6.22 61.91 38.17
N THR A 391 5.04 62.37 37.81
CA THR A 391 3.79 62.06 38.50
C THR A 391 2.85 61.32 37.55
N GLN A 392 2.31 60.18 37.98
CA GLN A 392 1.30 59.46 37.21
C GLN A 392 -0.01 60.25 37.20
N VAL A 393 -0.62 60.41 36.02
CA VAL A 393 -1.86 61.19 35.85
C VAL A 393 -3.06 60.25 35.88
N GLY A 394 -3.61 60.05 37.08
CA GLY A 394 -4.72 59.13 37.31
C GLY A 394 -4.32 57.65 37.21
N SER A 395 -5.31 56.78 36.99
CA SER A 395 -5.10 55.36 36.74
C SER A 395 -4.93 55.05 35.25
N ALA A 396 -4.41 53.87 34.92
CA ALA A 396 -4.35 53.40 33.53
C ALA A 396 -5.73 53.47 32.85
N THR A 397 -5.76 53.99 31.63
CA THR A 397 -7.00 54.21 30.87
C THR A 397 -7.05 53.21 29.72
N SER A 398 -8.13 52.44 29.64
CA SER A 398 -8.31 51.46 28.55
C SER A 398 -8.47 52.16 27.20
N LEU A 399 -7.93 51.54 26.14
CA LEU A 399 -8.13 52.02 24.78
C LEU A 399 -9.59 51.88 24.37
N SER A 400 -10.13 52.94 23.77
CA SER A 400 -11.41 52.97 23.08
C SER A 400 -11.17 53.46 21.66
N ALA A 401 -11.48 52.62 20.66
CA ALA A 401 -11.18 52.89 19.25
C ALA A 401 -9.72 53.31 19.00
N GLY A 402 -8.77 52.67 19.68
CA GLY A 402 -7.34 52.96 19.57
C GLY A 402 -6.88 54.23 20.29
N GLN A 403 -7.73 54.89 21.08
CA GLN A 403 -7.37 56.10 21.82
C GLN A 403 -7.60 55.95 23.32
N ALA A 404 -6.79 56.64 24.11
CA ALA A 404 -6.98 56.83 25.54
C ALA A 404 -6.60 58.27 25.92
N THR A 405 -7.37 58.89 26.81
CA THR A 405 -7.11 60.26 27.30
C THR A 405 -6.86 60.22 28.79
N SER A 406 -5.82 60.92 29.25
CA SER A 406 -5.48 61.04 30.66
C SER A 406 -6.57 61.75 31.46
N GLY A 407 -6.52 61.63 32.79
CA GLY A 407 -7.21 62.58 33.66
C GLY A 407 -6.66 64.01 33.49
N SER A 408 -7.41 65.00 33.99
CA SER A 408 -6.97 66.39 34.01
C SER A 408 -5.88 66.60 35.07
N TYR A 409 -4.76 67.21 34.69
CA TYR A 409 -3.64 67.53 35.57
C TYR A 409 -3.51 69.05 35.78
N PRO A 410 -3.44 69.57 37.01
CA PRO A 410 -3.31 71.00 37.26
C PRO A 410 -1.95 71.54 36.81
N VAL A 411 -1.93 72.67 36.09
CA VAL A 411 -0.70 73.32 35.62
C VAL A 411 -0.55 74.73 36.19
N THR A 412 0.69 75.17 36.39
CA THR A 412 1.03 76.50 36.89
C THR A 412 1.60 77.35 35.76
N SER A 413 1.02 78.54 35.53
CA SER A 413 1.49 79.48 34.50
C SER A 413 2.99 79.76 34.62
N GLY A 414 3.68 79.79 33.49
CA GLY A 414 5.14 79.96 33.38
C GLY A 414 5.97 78.70 33.63
N THR A 415 5.35 77.57 34.01
CA THR A 415 6.05 76.29 34.22
C THR A 415 6.00 75.44 32.94
N SER A 416 7.14 74.84 32.58
CA SER A 416 7.20 73.86 31.48
C SER A 416 6.80 72.47 31.98
N TYR A 417 5.94 71.79 31.22
CA TYR A 417 5.49 70.44 31.49
C TYR A 417 5.72 69.56 30.26
N CYS A 418 6.08 68.30 30.47
CA CYS A 418 6.14 67.29 29.42
C CYS A 418 5.30 66.08 29.84
N PHE A 419 4.41 65.62 28.96
CA PHE A 419 3.67 64.37 29.17
C PHE A 419 4.41 63.17 28.59
N ALA A 420 4.05 61.98 29.07
CA ALA A 420 4.49 60.71 28.52
C ALA A 420 3.34 59.70 28.59
N ALA A 421 3.18 58.93 27.52
CA ALA A 421 2.14 57.91 27.39
C ALA A 421 2.78 56.52 27.18
N TYR A 422 2.39 55.55 28.00
CA TYR A 422 2.89 54.17 27.93
C TYR A 422 1.75 53.21 27.66
N TYR A 423 1.72 52.67 26.45
CA TYR A 423 0.83 51.56 26.11
C TYR A 423 1.38 50.25 26.69
N SER A 424 0.54 49.53 27.43
CA SER A 424 0.90 48.30 28.13
C SER A 424 1.15 47.09 27.21
N GLY A 425 0.76 47.17 25.94
CA GLY A 425 0.65 46.00 25.09
C GLY A 425 -0.64 45.22 25.34
N ASP A 426 -0.86 44.19 24.53
CA ASP A 426 -1.89 43.18 24.74
C ASP A 426 -1.39 41.82 24.24
N MET A 427 -2.28 40.82 24.14
CA MET A 427 -1.88 39.49 23.65
C MET A 427 -1.47 39.48 22.17
N ASN A 428 -1.87 40.50 21.40
CA ASN A 428 -1.70 40.63 19.96
C ASN A 428 -0.59 41.63 19.57
N TYR A 429 -0.32 42.62 20.42
CA TYR A 429 0.58 43.73 20.19
C TYR A 429 1.57 43.92 21.36
N ALA A 430 2.84 44.16 21.02
CA ALA A 430 3.85 44.53 22.01
C ALA A 430 3.56 45.89 22.65
N ASN A 431 4.23 46.20 23.76
CA ASN A 431 4.14 47.51 24.39
C ASN A 431 4.84 48.61 23.55
N SER A 432 4.36 49.83 23.66
CA SER A 432 4.95 51.01 23.01
C SER A 432 4.74 52.26 23.87
N SER A 433 5.47 53.33 23.59
CA SER A 433 5.35 54.57 24.36
C SER A 433 5.67 55.80 23.53
N ASP A 434 5.10 56.94 23.92
CA ASP A 434 5.54 58.26 23.49
C ASP A 434 6.11 58.99 24.72
N THR A 435 7.41 59.27 24.69
CA THR A 435 8.15 59.94 25.76
C THR A 435 8.94 61.14 25.23
N THR A 436 8.60 61.59 24.02
CA THR A 436 9.38 62.57 23.27
C THR A 436 9.13 64.00 23.78
N ALA A 437 10.02 64.92 23.42
CA ALA A 437 9.90 66.32 23.80
C ALA A 437 8.76 67.06 23.05
N ASP A 438 8.18 66.44 22.02
CA ASP A 438 7.04 66.98 21.28
C ASP A 438 5.76 67.04 22.14
N GLN A 439 5.78 66.37 23.30
CA GLN A 439 4.76 66.42 24.35
C GLN A 439 4.98 67.54 25.38
N CYS A 440 5.97 68.40 25.18
CA CYS A 440 6.30 69.48 26.10
C CYS A 440 5.57 70.78 25.73
N PHE A 441 5.05 71.49 26.74
CA PHE A 441 4.48 72.81 26.60
C PHE A 441 4.81 73.69 27.81
N THR A 442 4.71 75.00 27.66
CA THR A 442 4.75 75.94 28.79
C THR A 442 3.34 76.42 29.06
N ALA A 443 2.87 76.26 30.29
CA ALA A 443 1.53 76.70 30.66
C ALA A 443 1.45 78.24 30.59
N SER A 444 0.46 78.74 29.86
CA SER A 444 0.17 80.17 29.67
C SER A 444 -0.69 80.72 30.79
#